data_AF-A0A9E4DUE5-F1
#
_entry.id   AF-A0A9E4DUE5-F1
#
_cell.length_a   1.000
_cell.length_b   1.000
_cell.length_c   1.000
_cell.angle_alpha   90.00
_cell.angle_beta   90.00
_cell.angle_gamma   90.00
#
_symmetry.space_group_name_H-M   'P 1'
#
loop_
_entity.id
_entity.type
_entity.pdbx_description
1 polymer ?
#
loop_
_entity_poly.entity_id
_entity_poly.type
_entity_poly.pdbx_seq_one_letter_code
_entity_poly.pdbx_strand_id
1 'polypeptide(L)'
;MSRRAVSKALNAIEKGSSATEIREILRDVNASFIRKRITHLIHTSDPNSGLGERLWNELFSDSPPIRPDSPSPAGSESGRTDKVSETFGPAHQLDEAEIELPLSTISLDNPAVFLEWLMKPTSKVLSLAGIRVFEAWAIVASAVPARIESESTLRVIDYDQSQAGGFVRAIGLPDLIQNIPPDTPGEPGRTAKLRRLTAFGEIERAAEEISRLLVLEENQKDTRLALKYVIVELLRNAIQHSGDALGGVVAAQRMDHRGENQRFLQVAVADGGRESLRQ
;
A
#
# COMPACT_ATOMS: atom_id res chain seq x y z
N MET A 1 -18.91 -12.09 1.59
CA MET A 1 -20.05 -12.48 0.72
C MET A 1 -19.98 -11.82 -0.66
N SER A 2 -19.60 -10.55 -0.77
CA SER A 2 -19.63 -9.74 -2.00
C SER A 2 -18.84 -10.30 -3.20
N ARG A 3 -17.66 -10.91 -3.01
CA ARG A 3 -16.87 -11.51 -4.12
C ARG A 3 -17.60 -12.70 -4.77
N ARG A 4 -18.25 -13.56 -3.97
CA ARG A 4 -18.96 -14.75 -4.46
C ARG A 4 -20.19 -14.38 -5.30
N ALA A 5 -20.86 -13.28 -4.94
CA ALA A 5 -21.99 -12.75 -5.70
C ALA A 5 -21.55 -12.24 -7.09
N VAL A 6 -20.44 -11.50 -7.17
CA VAL A 6 -19.89 -11.05 -8.47
C VAL A 6 -19.46 -12.22 -9.34
N SER A 7 -18.79 -13.25 -8.78
CA SER A 7 -18.47 -14.47 -9.54
C SER A 7 -19.71 -15.22 -10.02
N LYS A 8 -20.78 -15.28 -9.20
CA LYS A 8 -22.05 -15.88 -9.60
C LYS A 8 -22.73 -15.09 -10.73
N ALA A 9 -22.65 -13.76 -10.70
CA ALA A 9 -23.16 -12.88 -11.74
C ALA A 9 -22.40 -13.05 -13.08
N LEU A 10 -21.07 -13.20 -13.04
CA LEU A 10 -20.27 -13.48 -14.24
C LEU A 10 -20.65 -14.82 -14.88
N ASN A 11 -20.77 -15.87 -14.07
CA ASN A 11 -21.22 -17.18 -14.56
C ASN A 11 -22.66 -17.14 -15.11
N ALA A 12 -23.52 -16.27 -14.58
CA ALA A 12 -24.87 -16.08 -15.08
C ALA A 12 -24.85 -15.39 -16.47
N ILE A 13 -24.02 -14.37 -16.65
CA ILE A 13 -23.81 -13.73 -17.97
C ILE A 13 -23.28 -14.71 -19.00
N GLU A 14 -22.29 -15.51 -18.63
CA GLU A 14 -21.70 -16.50 -19.55
C GLU A 14 -22.74 -17.53 -20.00
N LYS A 15 -23.71 -17.84 -19.13
CA LYS A 15 -24.86 -18.72 -19.43
C LYS A 15 -26.02 -18.02 -20.13
N GLY A 16 -25.89 -16.74 -20.47
CA GLY A 16 -26.95 -15.97 -21.12
C GLY A 16 -28.15 -15.66 -20.22
N SER A 17 -27.94 -15.58 -18.89
CA SER A 17 -29.00 -15.16 -17.95
C SER A 17 -29.42 -13.72 -18.21
N SER A 18 -30.66 -13.40 -17.85
CA SER A 18 -31.24 -12.07 -18.06
C SER A 18 -30.65 -11.00 -17.13
N ALA A 19 -30.72 -9.73 -17.55
CA ALA A 19 -30.32 -8.58 -16.73
C ALA A 19 -30.99 -8.57 -15.34
N THR A 20 -32.27 -8.98 -15.27
CA THR A 20 -33.04 -9.06 -14.03
C THR A 20 -32.46 -10.09 -13.06
N GLU A 21 -32.07 -11.27 -13.53
CA GLU A 21 -31.44 -12.31 -12.70
C GLU A 21 -30.06 -11.87 -12.19
N ILE A 22 -29.28 -11.20 -13.04
CA ILE A 22 -27.96 -10.66 -12.68
C ILE A 22 -28.10 -9.60 -11.59
N ARG A 23 -29.09 -8.70 -11.70
CA ARG A 23 -29.38 -7.68 -10.69
C ARG A 23 -29.85 -8.30 -9.37
N GLU A 24 -30.67 -9.34 -9.41
CA GLU A 24 -31.10 -10.03 -8.18
C GLU A 24 -29.93 -10.71 -7.46
N ILE A 25 -28.98 -11.31 -8.18
CA ILE A 25 -27.75 -11.88 -7.60
C ILE A 25 -26.93 -10.79 -6.86
N LEU A 26 -26.98 -9.56 -7.34
CA LEU A 26 -26.18 -8.43 -6.84
C LEU A 26 -26.95 -7.48 -5.92
N ARG A 27 -28.23 -7.77 -5.62
CA ARG A 27 -29.14 -6.86 -4.91
C ARG A 27 -28.61 -6.35 -3.57
N ASP A 28 -27.92 -7.21 -2.83
CA ASP A 28 -27.36 -6.89 -1.51
C ASP A 28 -25.88 -6.46 -1.55
N VAL A 29 -25.32 -6.26 -2.75
CA VAL A 29 -23.94 -5.87 -2.93
C VAL A 29 -23.86 -4.37 -3.24
N ASN A 30 -23.00 -3.66 -2.50
CA ASN A 30 -22.80 -2.24 -2.70
C ASN A 30 -22.36 -1.92 -4.15
N ALA A 31 -23.01 -0.96 -4.81
CA ALA A 31 -22.76 -0.60 -6.19
C ALA A 31 -21.29 -0.16 -6.45
N SER A 32 -20.65 0.54 -5.50
CA SER A 32 -19.24 0.95 -5.65
C SER A 32 -18.30 -0.26 -5.64
N PHE A 33 -18.62 -1.28 -4.83
CA PHE A 33 -17.89 -2.54 -4.82
C PHE A 33 -18.04 -3.30 -6.14
N ILE A 34 -19.26 -3.36 -6.69
CA ILE A 34 -19.55 -4.02 -7.97
C ILE A 34 -18.73 -3.34 -9.09
N ARG A 35 -18.83 -2.01 -9.22
CA ARG A 35 -18.07 -1.23 -10.20
C ARG A 35 -16.58 -1.54 -10.11
N LYS A 36 -16.00 -1.39 -8.93
CA LYS A 36 -14.58 -1.62 -8.69
C LYS A 36 -14.13 -3.04 -9.07
N ARG A 37 -14.93 -4.05 -8.74
CA ARG A 37 -14.58 -5.43 -9.06
C ARG A 37 -14.66 -5.72 -10.56
N ILE A 38 -15.64 -5.16 -11.25
CA ILE A 38 -15.77 -5.30 -12.71
C ILE A 38 -14.64 -4.54 -13.41
N THR A 39 -14.28 -3.33 -12.97
CA THR A 39 -13.12 -2.60 -13.48
C THR A 39 -11.84 -3.43 -13.40
N HIS A 40 -11.58 -4.03 -12.23
CA HIS A 40 -10.42 -4.91 -12.08
C HIS A 40 -10.47 -6.09 -13.05
N LEU A 41 -11.63 -6.73 -13.23
CA LEU A 41 -11.78 -7.82 -14.19
C LEU A 41 -11.54 -7.39 -15.64
N ILE A 42 -12.04 -6.21 -16.05
CA ILE A 42 -11.77 -5.63 -17.36
C ILE A 42 -10.27 -5.44 -17.58
N HIS A 43 -9.54 -5.04 -16.54
CA HIS A 43 -8.09 -4.81 -16.62
C HIS A 43 -7.25 -6.09 -16.55
N THR A 44 -7.70 -7.14 -15.86
CA THR A 44 -6.88 -8.34 -15.60
C THR A 44 -7.32 -9.60 -16.36
N SER A 45 -8.53 -9.63 -16.93
CA SER A 45 -9.02 -10.80 -17.68
C SER A 45 -8.58 -10.77 -19.13
N ASP A 46 -8.56 -11.95 -19.77
CA ASP A 46 -8.32 -12.11 -21.21
C ASP A 46 -9.09 -11.04 -22.02
N PRO A 47 -8.39 -10.21 -22.81
CA PRO A 47 -8.97 -9.21 -23.71
C PRO A 47 -10.11 -9.74 -24.58
N ASN A 48 -10.05 -11.02 -24.95
CA ASN A 48 -11.02 -11.61 -25.86
C ASN A 48 -12.31 -12.07 -25.14
N SER A 49 -12.31 -12.14 -23.81
CA SER A 49 -13.48 -12.65 -23.07
C SER A 49 -14.67 -11.69 -23.09
N GLY A 50 -14.42 -10.37 -23.12
CA GLY A 50 -15.43 -9.30 -23.07
C GLY A 50 -16.43 -9.42 -21.91
N LEU A 51 -16.16 -10.25 -20.90
CA LEU A 51 -17.13 -10.59 -19.86
C LEU A 51 -17.34 -9.43 -18.88
N GLY A 52 -16.25 -8.73 -18.54
CA GLY A 52 -16.30 -7.57 -17.66
C GLY A 52 -17.08 -6.43 -18.30
N GLU A 53 -16.84 -6.17 -19.58
CA GLU A 53 -17.49 -5.12 -20.36
C GLU A 53 -18.99 -5.39 -20.56
N ARG A 54 -19.36 -6.65 -20.83
CA ARG A 54 -20.78 -7.07 -20.89
C ARG A 54 -21.47 -6.90 -19.54
N LEU A 55 -20.85 -7.36 -18.45
CA LEU A 55 -21.40 -7.19 -17.10
C LEU A 55 -21.54 -5.72 -16.72
N TRP A 56 -20.61 -4.87 -17.15
CA TRP A 56 -20.69 -3.42 -16.94
C TRP A 56 -21.91 -2.82 -17.64
N ASN A 57 -22.09 -3.10 -18.94
CA ASN A 57 -23.18 -2.55 -19.74
C ASN A 57 -24.57 -3.00 -19.27
N GLU A 58 -24.69 -4.19 -18.69
CA GLU A 58 -25.96 -4.67 -18.11
C GLU A 58 -26.36 -3.96 -16.81
N LEU A 59 -25.36 -3.52 -16.04
CA LEU A 59 -25.54 -2.97 -14.71
C LEU A 59 -25.53 -1.45 -14.67
N PHE A 60 -24.84 -0.82 -15.60
CA PHE A 60 -24.58 0.61 -15.58
C PHE A 60 -24.88 1.25 -16.94
N SER A 61 -25.29 2.52 -16.90
CA SER A 61 -25.63 3.28 -18.12
C SER A 61 -24.45 4.06 -18.69
N ASP A 62 -23.30 4.06 -18.01
CA ASP A 62 -22.07 4.70 -18.44
C ASP A 62 -21.10 3.71 -19.10
N SER A 63 -20.17 4.23 -19.90
CA SER A 63 -19.19 3.41 -20.60
C SER A 63 -18.26 2.65 -19.64
N PRO A 64 -17.85 1.42 -19.97
CA PRO A 64 -16.86 0.69 -19.19
C PRO A 64 -15.51 1.40 -19.19
N PRO A 65 -14.68 1.21 -18.15
CA PRO A 65 -13.34 1.75 -18.09
C PRO A 65 -12.49 1.23 -19.26
N ILE A 66 -11.70 2.12 -19.85
CA ILE A 66 -10.78 1.79 -20.94
C ILE A 66 -9.67 0.88 -20.39
N ARG A 67 -9.28 -0.16 -21.14
CA ARG A 67 -8.13 -0.99 -20.76
C ARG A 67 -6.83 -0.22 -21.02
N PRO A 68 -5.81 -0.35 -20.15
CA PRO A 68 -4.53 0.34 -20.32
C PRO A 68 -3.88 0.07 -21.69
N ASP A 69 -4.05 -1.15 -22.20
CA ASP A 69 -3.39 -1.61 -23.44
C ASP A 69 -4.29 -1.52 -24.68
N SER A 70 -5.49 -0.95 -24.57
CA SER A 70 -6.33 -0.73 -25.76
C SER A 70 -5.72 0.37 -26.62
N PRO A 71 -5.44 0.12 -27.92
CA PRO A 71 -4.95 1.16 -28.80
C PRO A 71 -5.95 2.33 -28.78
N SER A 72 -5.46 3.51 -28.42
CA SER A 72 -6.27 4.73 -28.40
C SER A 72 -7.06 4.83 -29.69
N PRO A 73 -8.39 5.04 -29.62
CA PRO A 73 -9.20 5.17 -30.82
C PRO A 73 -8.63 6.32 -31.66
N ALA A 74 -8.18 5.98 -32.86
CA ALA A 74 -7.52 6.91 -33.77
C ALA A 74 -8.45 8.07 -34.12
N GLY A 75 -8.03 9.30 -33.76
CA GLY A 75 -8.33 10.51 -34.52
C GLY A 75 -9.36 11.48 -33.94
N SER A 76 -8.84 12.57 -33.35
CA SER A 76 -9.17 13.93 -33.79
C SER A 76 -7.98 14.84 -33.52
N GLU A 77 -7.18 15.07 -34.57
CA GLU A 77 -6.04 15.99 -34.58
C GLU A 77 -6.48 17.45 -34.44
N SER A 78 -5.80 18.21 -33.59
CA SER A 78 -5.51 19.64 -33.80
C SER A 78 -4.47 20.10 -32.77
N GLY A 79 -3.35 20.68 -33.24
CA GLY A 79 -2.55 21.60 -32.43
C GLY A 79 -1.22 21.08 -31.88
N ARG A 80 -0.26 20.96 -32.79
CA ARG A 80 1.22 21.01 -32.63
C ARG A 80 1.70 21.86 -31.44
N THR A 81 2.46 21.27 -30.52
CA THR A 81 3.74 21.84 -30.02
C THR A 81 4.65 20.72 -29.53
N ASP A 82 5.90 20.80 -29.98
CA ASP A 82 7.03 19.95 -29.67
C ASP A 82 7.25 19.76 -28.16
N LYS A 83 7.59 18.53 -27.75
CA LYS A 83 8.48 18.26 -26.61
C LYS A 83 8.88 16.78 -26.53
N VAL A 84 10.17 16.57 -26.75
CA VAL A 84 11.08 15.60 -26.09
C VAL A 84 10.54 14.18 -25.90
N SER A 85 10.94 13.29 -26.81
CA SER A 85 10.97 11.84 -26.56
C SER A 85 11.87 11.55 -25.35
N GLU A 86 11.26 11.23 -24.21
CA GLU A 86 11.92 10.44 -23.18
C GLU A 86 11.80 8.96 -23.56
N THR A 87 12.96 8.37 -23.80
CA THR A 87 13.15 6.96 -24.04
C THR A 87 12.80 6.19 -22.76
N PHE A 88 11.54 5.76 -22.62
CA PHE A 88 11.21 4.69 -21.70
C PHE A 88 11.92 3.42 -22.17
N GLY A 89 12.83 2.91 -21.34
CA GLY A 89 13.49 1.63 -21.57
C GLY A 89 12.48 0.50 -21.76
N PRO A 90 12.88 -0.62 -22.39
CA PRO A 90 11.96 -1.70 -22.71
C PRO A 90 11.31 -2.22 -21.43
N ALA A 91 9.98 -2.30 -21.46
CA ALA A 91 9.22 -3.03 -20.46
C ALA A 91 9.75 -4.47 -20.44
N HIS A 92 10.54 -4.80 -19.42
CA HIS A 92 10.85 -6.18 -19.12
C HIS A 92 9.53 -6.88 -18.79
N GLN A 93 8.98 -7.61 -19.76
CA GLN A 93 7.99 -8.66 -19.53
C GLN A 93 8.69 -9.75 -18.70
N LEU A 94 8.72 -9.54 -17.38
CA LEU A 94 9.03 -10.60 -16.44
C LEU A 94 7.74 -11.42 -16.27
N ASP A 95 7.73 -12.58 -16.92
CA ASP A 95 6.77 -13.68 -16.75
C ASP A 95 6.91 -14.36 -15.36
N GLU A 96 7.26 -13.57 -14.34
CA GLU A 96 7.42 -14.05 -12.98
C GLU A 96 6.04 -14.12 -12.32
N ALA A 97 5.66 -15.31 -11.87
CA ALA A 97 4.44 -15.52 -11.11
C ALA A 97 4.41 -14.62 -9.88
N GLU A 98 3.57 -13.58 -9.91
CA GLU A 98 3.41 -12.66 -8.79
C GLU A 98 2.80 -13.38 -7.59
N ILE A 99 3.48 -13.32 -6.45
CA ILE A 99 2.96 -13.93 -5.22
C ILE A 99 2.10 -12.89 -4.49
N GLU A 100 0.78 -13.06 -4.54
CA GLU A 100 -0.13 -12.32 -3.68
C GLU A 100 -0.02 -12.77 -2.21
N LEU A 101 -0.16 -11.84 -1.28
CA LEU A 101 -0.21 -12.13 0.14
C LEU A 101 -1.60 -12.68 0.54
N PRO A 102 -1.72 -13.92 1.06
CA PRO A 102 -3.01 -14.52 1.39
C PRO A 102 -3.54 -14.08 2.78
N LEU A 103 -3.20 -12.88 3.25
CA LEU A 103 -3.57 -12.39 4.59
C LEU A 103 -4.64 -11.29 4.51
N SER A 104 -5.64 -11.41 5.38
CA SER A 104 -6.65 -10.34 5.59
C SER A 104 -6.34 -9.46 6.80
N THR A 105 -5.34 -9.81 7.60
CA THR A 105 -4.91 -9.15 8.83
C THR A 105 -3.41 -9.31 8.96
N ILE A 106 -2.69 -8.21 9.10
CA ILE A 106 -1.24 -8.17 9.32
C ILE A 106 -1.02 -7.36 10.60
N SER A 107 -0.69 -8.07 11.67
CA SER A 107 -0.59 -7.52 13.02
C SER A 107 0.61 -8.13 13.77
N LEU A 108 1.03 -7.49 14.86
CA LEU A 108 2.09 -8.01 15.73
C LEU A 108 1.79 -9.36 16.39
N ASP A 109 0.57 -9.89 16.29
CA ASP A 109 0.26 -11.20 16.90
C ASP A 109 0.92 -12.35 16.12
N ASN A 110 1.18 -12.13 14.83
CA ASN A 110 1.86 -13.11 13.98
C ASN A 110 2.66 -12.39 12.88
N PRO A 111 3.79 -11.74 13.22
CA PRO A 111 4.58 -10.99 12.26
C PRO A 111 5.33 -11.91 11.30
N ALA A 112 5.65 -13.14 11.72
CA ALA A 112 6.48 -14.10 10.99
C ALA A 112 5.96 -14.37 9.58
N VAL A 113 4.67 -14.66 9.42
CA VAL A 113 4.09 -15.01 8.10
C VAL A 113 4.27 -13.87 7.09
N PHE A 114 4.10 -12.63 7.53
CA PHE A 114 4.26 -11.46 6.66
C PHE A 114 5.73 -11.19 6.34
N LEU A 115 6.61 -11.27 7.35
CA LEU A 115 8.05 -11.08 7.15
C LEU A 115 8.64 -12.18 6.25
N GLU A 116 8.27 -13.45 6.46
CA GLU A 116 8.67 -14.57 5.60
C GLU A 116 8.20 -14.36 4.15
N TRP A 117 6.96 -13.88 3.95
CA TRP A 117 6.48 -13.53 2.61
C TRP A 117 7.32 -12.41 2.00
N LEU A 118 7.61 -11.35 2.76
CA LEU A 118 8.37 -10.18 2.32
C LEU A 118 9.79 -10.55 1.88
N MET A 119 10.43 -11.47 2.60
CA MET A 119 11.80 -11.93 2.38
C MET A 119 11.97 -12.92 1.20
N LYS A 120 10.89 -13.38 0.55
CA LYS A 120 11.02 -14.26 -0.62
C LYS A 120 11.78 -13.54 -1.76
N PRO A 121 12.65 -14.18 -2.53
CA PRO A 121 13.43 -13.53 -3.59
C PRO A 121 12.62 -13.23 -4.87
N THR A 122 11.30 -13.41 -4.86
CA THR A 122 10.44 -13.26 -6.04
C THR A 122 9.79 -11.88 -6.13
N SER A 123 9.38 -11.51 -7.35
CA SER A 123 8.44 -10.41 -7.58
C SER A 123 7.16 -10.55 -6.76
N LYS A 124 6.77 -9.46 -6.09
CA LYS A 124 5.67 -9.44 -5.12
C LYS A 124 4.75 -8.26 -5.36
N VAL A 125 3.47 -8.52 -5.20
CA VAL A 125 2.44 -7.48 -5.20
C VAL A 125 1.72 -7.49 -3.86
N LEU A 126 1.88 -6.40 -3.11
CA LEU A 126 1.12 -6.13 -1.90
C LEU A 126 -0.16 -5.37 -2.27
N SER A 127 -1.26 -6.11 -2.38
CA SER A 127 -2.61 -5.55 -2.61
C SER A 127 -3.30 -5.24 -1.28
N LEU A 128 -3.68 -3.97 -1.08
CA LEU A 128 -4.37 -3.53 0.14
C LEU A 128 -5.88 -3.83 0.13
N ALA A 129 -6.45 -4.23 -1.02
CA ALA A 129 -7.91 -4.41 -1.18
C ALA A 129 -8.51 -5.54 -0.32
N GLY A 130 -7.69 -6.48 0.16
CA GLY A 130 -8.11 -7.60 1.03
C GLY A 130 -7.74 -7.44 2.50
N ILE A 131 -6.96 -6.41 2.85
CA ILE A 131 -6.36 -6.27 4.17
C ILE A 131 -7.27 -5.37 5.02
N ARG A 132 -7.79 -5.94 6.11
CA ARG A 132 -8.63 -5.24 7.10
C ARG A 132 -7.77 -4.49 8.11
N VAL A 133 -6.67 -5.10 8.52
CA VAL A 133 -5.74 -4.54 9.52
C VAL A 133 -4.35 -4.59 8.93
N PHE A 134 -3.70 -3.43 8.84
CA PHE A 134 -2.32 -3.29 8.42
C PHE A 134 -1.62 -2.36 9.39
N GLU A 135 -0.95 -2.92 10.39
CA GLU A 135 -0.33 -2.13 11.47
C GLU A 135 0.93 -1.38 10.97
N ALA A 136 1.31 -0.32 11.68
CA ALA A 136 2.41 0.57 11.29
C ALA A 136 3.75 -0.17 11.08
N TRP A 137 4.04 -1.21 11.87
CA TRP A 137 5.24 -2.02 11.69
C TRP A 137 5.30 -2.70 10.32
N ALA A 138 4.16 -3.18 9.83
CA ALA A 138 4.10 -3.89 8.56
C ALA A 138 4.19 -2.90 7.39
N ILE A 139 3.70 -1.67 7.58
CA ILE A 139 3.89 -0.57 6.63
C ILE A 139 5.38 -0.19 6.56
N VAL A 140 6.05 -0.02 7.70
CA VAL A 140 7.49 0.27 7.76
C VAL A 140 8.30 -0.86 7.12
N ALA A 141 7.97 -2.12 7.42
CA ALA A 141 8.63 -3.27 6.82
C ALA A 141 8.43 -3.32 5.28
N SER A 142 7.23 -3.01 4.79
CA SER A 142 6.94 -2.95 3.34
C SER A 142 7.65 -1.79 2.65
N ALA A 143 7.80 -0.68 3.35
CA ALA A 143 8.33 0.56 2.81
C ALA A 143 9.76 0.41 2.31
N VAL A 144 10.60 -0.30 3.06
CA VAL A 144 12.01 -0.54 2.74
C VAL A 144 12.20 -1.15 1.33
N PRO A 145 11.59 -2.30 1.01
CA PRO A 145 11.68 -2.93 -0.31
C PRO A 145 10.75 -2.31 -1.38
N ALA A 146 9.80 -1.45 -1.02
CA ALA A 146 8.88 -0.84 -1.98
C ALA A 146 9.35 0.49 -2.56
N ARG A 147 10.44 1.08 -2.04
CA ARG A 147 11.02 2.33 -2.54
C ARG A 147 11.37 2.22 -4.03
N ILE A 148 11.09 3.26 -4.81
CA ILE A 148 11.42 3.28 -6.25
C ILE A 148 12.93 3.17 -6.51
N GLU A 149 13.75 3.59 -5.54
CA GLU A 149 15.21 3.46 -5.62
C GLU A 149 15.74 2.10 -5.15
N SER A 150 14.87 1.22 -4.65
CA SER A 150 15.26 -0.13 -4.23
C SER A 150 15.35 -1.06 -5.44
N GLU A 151 16.32 -1.98 -5.42
CA GLU A 151 16.42 -3.08 -6.39
C GLU A 151 15.35 -4.16 -6.16
N SER A 152 14.58 -4.06 -5.07
CA SER A 152 13.51 -5.00 -4.73
C SER A 152 12.32 -4.90 -5.69
N THR A 153 11.70 -6.05 -5.93
CA THR A 153 10.55 -6.24 -6.83
C THR A 153 9.20 -6.12 -6.11
N LEU A 154 9.15 -5.56 -4.90
CA LEU A 154 7.90 -5.33 -4.19
C LEU A 154 7.15 -4.12 -4.77
N ARG A 155 5.97 -4.39 -5.32
CA ARG A 155 5.01 -3.34 -5.71
C ARG A 155 3.87 -3.27 -4.70
N VAL A 156 3.63 -2.08 -4.16
CA VAL A 156 2.47 -1.83 -3.31
C VAL A 156 1.37 -1.21 -4.16
N ILE A 157 0.24 -1.89 -4.27
CA ILE A 157 -0.91 -1.38 -5.00
C ILE A 157 -1.92 -0.90 -3.98
N ASP A 158 -1.99 0.43 -3.86
CA ASP A 158 -3.02 1.08 -3.05
C ASP A 158 -4.35 1.05 -3.79
N TYR A 159 -5.40 0.76 -3.03
CA TYR A 159 -6.76 0.84 -3.52
C TYR A 159 -7.51 1.78 -2.58
N ASP A 160 -7.79 2.98 -3.08
CA ASP A 160 -8.11 4.18 -2.29
C ASP A 160 -9.30 4.14 -1.34
N GLN A 161 -10.03 3.03 -1.32
CA GLN A 161 -11.27 2.87 -0.56
C GLN A 161 -11.21 1.76 0.51
N SER A 162 -10.04 1.15 0.73
CA SER A 162 -9.87 0.21 1.85
C SER A 162 -9.45 0.96 3.12
N GLN A 163 -9.83 0.45 4.30
CA GLN A 163 -9.39 1.01 5.58
C GLN A 163 -7.86 0.96 5.70
N ALA A 164 -7.23 -0.14 5.26
CA ALA A 164 -5.78 -0.26 5.20
C ALA A 164 -5.16 0.77 4.24
N GLY A 165 -5.71 0.96 3.03
CA GLY A 165 -5.25 1.97 2.07
C GLY A 165 -5.33 3.39 2.62
N GLY A 166 -6.46 3.74 3.27
CA GLY A 166 -6.59 5.04 3.95
C GLY A 166 -5.53 5.26 5.03
N PHE A 167 -5.27 4.25 5.86
CA PHE A 167 -4.24 4.32 6.89
C PHE A 167 -2.81 4.39 6.31
N VAL A 168 -2.53 3.62 5.26
CA VAL A 168 -1.25 3.61 4.53
C VAL A 168 -0.95 4.98 3.90
N ARG A 169 -1.96 5.66 3.37
CA ARG A 169 -1.80 7.04 2.91
C ARG A 169 -1.58 8.00 4.06
N ALA A 170 -2.39 7.93 5.10
CA ALA A 170 -2.28 8.83 6.25
C ALA A 170 -0.89 8.75 6.94
N ILE A 171 -0.29 7.55 6.98
CA ILE A 171 1.06 7.37 7.51
C ILE A 171 2.16 7.80 6.53
N GLY A 172 1.88 7.96 5.24
CA GLY A 172 2.80 8.51 4.24
C GLY A 172 3.57 7.46 3.42
N LEU A 173 3.05 6.24 3.24
CA LEU A 173 3.75 5.23 2.43
C LEU A 173 3.93 5.62 0.96
N PRO A 174 2.91 6.11 0.23
CA PRO A 174 3.09 6.45 -1.19
C PRO A 174 4.14 7.55 -1.38
N ASP A 175 4.13 8.54 -0.49
CA ASP A 175 5.06 9.66 -0.50
C ASP A 175 6.50 9.16 -0.32
N LEU A 176 6.73 8.23 0.61
CA LEU A 176 8.04 7.63 0.82
C LEU A 176 8.49 6.76 -0.37
N ILE A 177 7.59 5.95 -0.93
CA ILE A 177 7.88 5.06 -2.08
C ILE A 177 8.36 5.89 -3.27
N GLN A 178 7.70 7.02 -3.54
CA GLN A 178 8.03 7.92 -4.64
C GLN A 178 9.16 8.89 -4.31
N ASN A 179 9.70 8.85 -3.09
CA ASN A 179 10.70 9.78 -2.58
C ASN A 179 10.28 11.26 -2.73
N ILE A 180 9.01 11.54 -2.43
CA ILE A 180 8.46 12.90 -2.45
C ILE A 180 8.17 13.38 -1.02
N PRO A 181 8.14 14.71 -0.79
CA PRO A 181 7.72 15.26 0.48
C PRO A 181 6.31 14.79 0.85
N PRO A 182 6.04 14.52 2.14
CA PRO A 182 4.77 13.94 2.54
C PRO A 182 3.62 14.96 2.47
N ASP A 183 2.70 14.81 1.52
CA ASP A 183 1.62 15.76 1.22
C ASP A 183 0.30 15.42 1.93
N THR A 184 0.07 14.14 2.22
CA THR A 184 -1.18 13.66 2.80
C THR A 184 -1.35 14.03 4.28
N PRO A 185 -2.41 14.70 4.75
CA PRO A 185 -2.53 15.02 6.18
C PRO A 185 -2.58 13.74 7.04
N GLY A 186 -1.65 13.63 8.00
CA GLY A 186 -1.68 12.60 9.03
C GLY A 186 -2.61 13.01 10.18
N GLU A 187 -2.94 12.08 11.07
CA GLU A 187 -3.79 12.40 12.23
C GLU A 187 -2.98 13.15 13.31
N PRO A 188 -3.32 14.43 13.62
CA PRO A 188 -2.57 15.23 14.57
C PRO A 188 -2.50 14.57 15.95
N GLY A 189 -1.30 14.51 16.53
CA GLY A 189 -1.10 13.92 17.86
C GLY A 189 -1.30 12.40 17.94
N ARG A 190 -1.43 11.72 16.80
CA ARG A 190 -1.54 10.24 16.73
C ARG A 190 -0.49 9.60 15.84
N THR A 191 -0.05 10.28 14.79
CA THR A 191 0.85 9.71 13.78
C THR A 191 2.14 10.50 13.68
N ALA A 192 3.28 9.82 13.78
CA ALA A 192 4.56 10.32 13.27
C ALA A 192 4.74 9.67 11.90
N LYS A 193 4.64 10.48 10.85
CA LYS A 193 4.65 9.98 9.48
C LYS A 193 5.91 9.20 9.17
N LEU A 194 5.73 8.22 8.30
CA LEU A 194 6.77 7.46 7.64
C LEU A 194 7.78 8.42 7.02
N ARG A 195 9.05 8.21 7.33
CA ARG A 195 10.15 8.98 6.76
C ARG A 195 11.41 8.15 6.62
N ARG A 196 12.25 8.58 5.69
CA ARG A 196 13.61 8.09 5.52
C ARG A 196 14.53 8.81 6.50
N LEU A 197 15.48 8.08 7.06
CA LEU A 197 16.55 8.59 7.90
C LEU A 197 17.89 8.18 7.29
N THR A 198 18.62 9.17 6.79
CA THR A 198 19.93 9.04 6.15
C THR A 198 21.04 9.71 6.96
N ALA A 199 20.68 10.69 7.81
CA ALA A 199 21.64 11.47 8.57
C ALA A 199 21.27 11.58 10.06
N PHE A 200 22.29 11.78 10.89
CA PHE A 200 22.13 11.86 12.34
C PHE A 200 21.20 13.00 12.80
N GLY A 201 21.25 14.16 12.13
CA GLY A 201 20.36 15.29 12.45
C GLY A 201 18.87 14.99 12.23
N GLU A 202 18.55 14.00 11.38
CA GLU A 202 17.17 13.57 11.13
C GLU A 202 16.65 12.68 12.26
N ILE A 203 17.55 11.93 12.91
CA ILE A 203 17.24 11.06 14.06
C ILE A 203 16.66 11.87 15.21
N GLU A 204 17.33 12.95 15.60
CA GLU A 204 16.88 13.76 16.75
C GLU A 204 15.52 14.40 16.49
N ARG A 205 15.26 14.83 15.25
CA ARG A 205 13.97 15.41 14.84
C ARG A 205 12.87 14.35 14.86
N ALA A 206 13.14 13.15 14.34
CA ALA A 206 12.19 12.04 14.39
C ALA A 206 11.90 11.61 15.84
N ALA A 207 12.93 11.47 16.67
CA ALA A 207 12.79 11.11 18.07
C ALA A 207 12.01 12.15 18.87
N GLU A 208 12.25 13.44 18.62
CA GLU A 208 11.47 14.53 19.22
C GLU A 208 9.98 14.39 18.89
N GLU A 209 9.64 14.21 17.62
CA GLU A 209 8.24 14.07 17.18
C GLU A 209 7.57 12.83 17.79
N ILE A 210 8.24 11.68 17.75
CA ILE A 210 7.73 10.42 18.33
C ILE A 210 7.56 10.56 19.84
N SER A 211 8.51 11.20 20.55
CA SER A 211 8.40 11.40 22.00
C SER A 211 7.20 12.26 22.41
N ARG A 212 6.80 13.22 21.56
CA ARG A 212 5.57 14.02 21.77
C ARG A 212 4.29 13.21 21.59
N LEU A 213 4.33 12.11 20.84
CA LEU A 213 3.20 11.18 20.76
C LEU A 213 3.07 10.31 22.01
N LEU A 214 4.20 9.99 22.66
CA LEU A 214 4.24 9.23 23.91
C LEU A 214 3.77 10.05 25.11
N VAL A 215 4.20 11.31 25.20
CA VAL A 215 3.98 12.18 26.35
C VAL A 215 3.28 13.45 25.89
N LEU A 216 1.95 13.46 26.05
CA LEU A 216 1.09 14.56 25.62
C LEU A 216 1.10 15.74 26.62
N GLU A 217 1.38 15.45 27.88
CA GLU A 217 1.28 16.41 28.97
C GLU A 217 2.59 17.20 29.12
N GLU A 218 2.50 18.54 29.07
CA GLU A 218 3.69 19.40 29.15
C GLU A 218 4.40 19.34 30.52
N ASN A 219 3.69 18.97 31.59
CA ASN A 219 4.27 18.77 32.92
C ASN A 219 5.16 17.52 33.02
N GLN A 220 5.13 16.62 32.03
CA GLN A 220 5.95 15.41 31.98
C GLN A 220 7.19 15.57 31.07
N LYS A 221 7.70 16.80 30.93
CA LYS A 221 8.84 17.14 30.06
C LYS A 221 10.07 16.25 30.27
N ASP A 222 10.41 15.90 31.50
CA ASP A 222 11.58 15.06 31.80
C ASP A 222 11.38 13.61 31.32
N THR A 223 10.15 13.09 31.43
CA THR A 223 9.80 11.77 30.88
C THR A 223 9.88 11.78 29.35
N ARG A 224 9.37 12.85 28.71
CA ARG A 224 9.48 13.04 27.26
C ARG A 224 10.94 13.10 26.80
N LEU A 225 11.81 13.80 27.53
CA LEU A 225 13.24 13.87 27.24
C LEU A 225 13.90 12.49 27.38
N ALA A 226 13.62 11.75 28.47
CA ALA A 226 14.15 10.40 28.65
C ALA A 226 13.73 9.46 27.51
N LEU A 227 12.45 9.47 27.12
CA LEU A 227 11.94 8.67 26.01
C LEU A 227 12.55 9.08 24.67
N LYS A 228 12.73 10.38 24.42
CA LYS A 228 13.44 10.88 23.25
C LYS A 228 14.84 10.27 23.16
N TYR A 229 15.62 10.25 24.25
CA TYR A 229 16.95 9.64 24.24
C TYR A 229 16.91 8.16 23.89
N VAL A 230 15.95 7.40 24.46
CA VAL A 230 15.77 5.98 24.10
C VAL A 230 15.48 5.82 22.61
N ILE A 231 14.59 6.64 22.05
CA ILE A 231 14.26 6.60 20.60
C ILE A 231 15.47 6.99 19.76
N VAL A 232 16.26 7.99 20.15
CA VAL A 232 17.50 8.38 19.45
C VAL A 232 18.45 7.19 19.34
N GLU A 233 18.69 6.46 20.44
CA GLU A 233 19.59 5.31 20.43
C GLU A 233 19.04 4.14 19.59
N LEU A 234 17.72 3.88 19.65
CA LEU A 234 17.08 2.88 18.79
C LEU A 234 17.25 3.19 17.30
N LEU A 235 16.97 4.44 16.90
CA LEU A 235 17.10 4.88 15.51
C LEU A 235 18.56 4.91 15.06
N ARG A 236 19.47 5.33 15.96
CA ARG A 236 20.91 5.31 15.69
C ARG A 236 21.39 3.90 15.40
N ASN A 237 21.00 2.92 16.22
CA ASN A 237 21.39 1.52 16.01
C ASN A 237 20.89 1.00 14.65
N ALA A 238 19.63 1.30 14.30
CA ALA A 238 19.07 0.90 13.00
C ALA A 238 19.89 1.49 11.84
N ILE A 239 20.20 2.79 11.87
CA ILE A 239 20.88 3.46 10.75
C ILE A 239 22.37 3.11 10.69
N GLN A 240 23.07 3.08 11.84
CA GLN A 240 24.51 2.83 11.88
C GLN A 240 24.87 1.40 11.48
N HIS A 241 23.99 0.44 11.76
CA HIS A 241 24.27 -0.98 11.50
C HIS A 241 23.57 -1.53 10.25
N SER A 242 22.62 -0.79 9.68
CA SER A 242 21.86 -1.17 8.49
C SER A 242 22.74 -1.50 7.28
N GLY A 243 23.70 -0.64 6.97
CA GLY A 243 24.50 -0.74 5.74
C GLY A 243 23.71 -0.51 4.43
N ASP A 244 22.42 -0.15 4.51
CA ASP A 244 21.56 0.27 3.39
C ASP A 244 21.91 1.70 2.97
N ALA A 245 22.28 1.88 1.70
CA ALA A 245 22.61 3.19 1.14
C ALA A 245 21.39 4.14 1.10
N LEU A 246 20.18 3.59 1.11
CA LEU A 246 18.93 4.36 1.15
C LEU A 246 18.53 4.74 2.58
N GLY A 247 19.29 4.33 3.59
CA GLY A 247 19.04 4.61 5.00
C GLY A 247 17.85 3.84 5.58
N GLY A 248 17.57 4.11 6.86
CA GLY A 248 16.48 3.50 7.60
C GLY A 248 15.14 4.17 7.34
N VAL A 249 14.06 3.47 7.64
CA VAL A 249 12.69 3.96 7.60
C VAL A 249 12.09 3.87 8.99
N VAL A 250 11.42 4.93 9.44
CA VAL A 250 10.72 4.97 10.73
C VAL A 250 9.29 5.47 10.55
N ALA A 251 8.38 4.92 11.34
CA ALA A 251 7.09 5.54 11.63
C ALA A 251 6.69 5.27 13.09
N ALA A 252 5.76 6.06 13.60
CA ALA A 252 5.09 5.74 14.85
C ALA A 252 3.59 6.04 14.77
N GLN A 253 2.80 5.19 15.44
CA GLN A 253 1.36 5.35 15.51
C GLN A 253 0.86 5.07 16.92
N ARG A 254 0.09 6.01 17.48
CA ARG A 254 -0.66 5.79 18.70
C ARG A 254 -1.93 5.02 18.37
N MET A 255 -2.03 3.83 18.94
CA MET A 255 -3.15 2.92 18.75
C MET A 255 -4.05 3.04 19.97
N ASP A 256 -5.32 3.35 19.73
CA ASP A 256 -6.24 3.59 20.84
C ASP A 256 -6.72 2.29 21.49
N HIS A 257 -6.66 1.13 20.81
CA HIS A 257 -7.19 -0.15 21.32
C HIS A 257 -6.48 -1.41 20.77
N ARG A 258 -6.11 -2.32 21.68
CA ARG A 258 -6.00 -3.79 21.48
C ARG A 258 -6.57 -4.45 22.75
N GLY A 259 -7.86 -4.78 22.78
CA GLY A 259 -8.47 -5.39 23.97
C GLY A 259 -8.60 -4.43 25.17
N GLU A 260 -8.37 -4.93 26.40
CA GLU A 260 -8.63 -4.29 27.70
C GLU A 260 -7.94 -2.92 27.88
N ASN A 261 -8.52 -1.85 27.31
CA ASN A 261 -8.32 -0.43 27.63
C ASN A 261 -6.88 0.14 27.64
N GLN A 262 -5.87 -0.57 27.16
CA GLN A 262 -4.51 -0.04 27.11
C GLN A 262 -4.23 0.62 25.76
N ARG A 263 -4.03 1.94 25.81
CA ARG A 263 -3.43 2.70 24.70
C ARG A 263 -1.97 2.30 24.60
N PHE A 264 -1.51 2.02 23.38
CA PHE A 264 -0.10 1.73 23.14
C PHE A 264 0.41 2.55 21.96
N LEU A 265 1.71 2.86 21.97
CA LEU A 265 2.39 3.43 20.82
C LEU A 265 3.16 2.30 20.12
N GLN A 266 2.94 2.14 18.82
CA GLN A 266 3.80 1.33 17.99
C GLN A 266 4.84 2.25 17.35
N VAL A 267 6.11 2.06 17.70
CA VAL A 267 7.25 2.65 17.00
C VAL A 267 7.89 1.53 16.19
N ALA A 268 8.02 1.74 14.89
CA ALA A 268 8.62 0.76 14.01
C ALA A 268 9.76 1.40 13.22
N VAL A 269 10.86 0.66 13.13
CA VAL A 269 12.06 1.04 12.41
C VAL A 269 12.47 -0.16 11.58
N ALA A 270 12.78 0.05 10.31
CA ALA A 270 13.31 -0.98 9.43
C ALA A 270 14.38 -0.40 8.52
N ASP A 271 15.24 -1.27 8.03
CA ASP A 271 16.25 -0.96 7.03
C ASP A 271 16.40 -2.15 6.08
N GLY A 272 17.05 -1.95 4.93
CA GLY A 272 17.23 -3.00 3.92
C GLY A 272 18.16 -4.14 4.34
N GLY A 273 18.91 -3.96 5.42
CA GLY A 273 20.06 -4.78 5.77
C GLY A 273 21.14 -4.75 4.70
N ARG A 274 22.30 -5.32 5.02
CA ARG A 274 23.17 -5.89 4.00
C ARG A 274 22.97 -7.40 4.02
N GLU A 275 22.52 -7.97 2.91
CA GLU A 275 23.15 -9.21 2.50
C GLU A 275 24.58 -8.84 2.13
N SER A 276 25.49 -8.87 3.11
CA SER A 276 26.87 -9.17 2.75
C SER A 276 26.79 -10.53 2.10
N LEU A 277 26.76 -10.56 0.77
CA LEU A 277 27.08 -11.71 -0.05
C LEU A 277 28.36 -12.31 0.56
N ARG A 278 28.17 -13.30 1.43
CA ARG A 278 29.22 -14.22 1.80
C ARG A 278 29.50 -14.98 0.51
N GLN A 279 30.69 -14.69 -0.02
CA GLN A 279 31.36 -15.44 -1.06
C GLN A 279 31.32 -16.94 -0.80
#